data_AF-A0A562NHV4-F1
#
_entry.id   AF-A0A562NHV4-F1
#
_cell.length_a   1.000
_cell.length_b   1.000
_cell.length_c   1.000
_cell.angle_alpha   90.00
_cell.angle_beta   90.00
_cell.angle_gamma   90.00
#
_symmetry.space_group_name_H-M   'P 1'
#
loop_
_entity.id
_entity.type
_entity.pdbx_description
1 polymer ?
#
loop_
_entity_poly.entity_id
_entity_poly.type
_entity_poly.pdbx_seq_one_letter_code
_entity_poly.pdbx_strand_id
1 'polypeptide(L)'
;MPPRAAWTRSGFGQMRDYVEVNHRAGVFFKPPVPATSYDLDTDCYSWDWGGLHLVQTHRFAGDTGHGAVSSLPWLKQDLATHAADGRPVVLFQHYGWDIFSIERGDAAKRTFDDGGTGAPHWWSEADRQALLAALKGYNVIGIFHGHQHETPMIYSRDGLDLFKPKAAFMGGFALARVTSDRVDVVLGEAIGDHGEVAFTNAFSRA
;
A
#
# COMPACT_ATOMS: atom_id res chain seq x y z
N MET A 1 26.70 16.19 -13.84
CA MET A 1 25.57 15.64 -13.05
C MET A 1 26.12 14.49 -12.23
N PRO A 2 25.90 14.41 -10.91
CA PRO A 2 26.35 13.26 -10.14
C PRO A 2 25.46 12.04 -10.46
N PRO A 3 26.00 10.81 -10.40
CA PRO A 3 25.28 9.62 -10.81
C PRO A 3 24.18 9.30 -9.78
N ARG A 4 22.92 9.14 -10.23
CA ARG A 4 21.85 8.59 -9.40
C ARG A 4 22.25 7.18 -8.96
N ALA A 5 22.27 6.97 -7.65
CA ALA A 5 22.77 5.76 -7.01
C ALA A 5 22.04 4.50 -7.52
N ALA A 6 22.83 3.46 -7.82
CA ALA A 6 22.46 2.23 -8.51
C ALA A 6 21.55 1.25 -7.73
N TRP A 7 20.86 1.69 -6.67
CA TRP A 7 20.08 0.82 -5.80
C TRP A 7 18.62 0.59 -6.27
N THR A 8 18.10 1.40 -7.20
CA THR A 8 16.71 1.29 -7.67
C THR A 8 16.50 0.26 -8.79
N ARG A 9 17.57 -0.33 -9.35
CA ARG A 9 17.48 -1.11 -10.61
C ARG A 9 17.46 -2.64 -10.47
N SER A 10 17.60 -3.21 -9.27
CA SER A 10 17.56 -4.67 -9.10
C SER A 10 16.41 -5.09 -8.17
N GLY A 11 15.33 -5.61 -8.77
CA GLY A 11 14.24 -6.32 -8.08
C GLY A 11 12.96 -5.51 -7.91
N PHE A 12 13.02 -4.31 -7.32
CA PHE A 12 11.84 -3.50 -6.97
C PHE A 12 11.37 -2.52 -8.06
N GLY A 13 12.11 -2.38 -9.17
CA GLY A 13 11.75 -1.51 -10.29
C GLY A 13 10.71 -2.10 -11.24
N GLN A 14 10.54 -3.42 -11.30
CA GLN A 14 9.80 -4.04 -12.41
C GLN A 14 8.33 -3.60 -12.52
N MET A 15 7.60 -3.49 -11.41
CA MET A 15 6.21 -3.04 -11.45
C MET A 15 6.10 -1.53 -11.67
N ARG A 16 6.99 -0.74 -11.05
CA ARG A 16 7.04 0.72 -11.23
C ARG A 16 7.34 1.08 -12.69
N ASP A 17 8.40 0.49 -13.24
CA ASP A 17 8.80 0.65 -14.63
C ASP A 17 7.70 0.17 -15.58
N TYR A 18 7.03 -0.96 -15.25
CA TYR A 18 5.91 -1.45 -16.04
C TYR A 18 4.77 -0.43 -16.10
N VAL A 19 4.38 0.17 -14.98
CA VAL A 19 3.32 1.18 -14.94
C VAL A 19 3.75 2.47 -15.63
N GLU A 20 4.99 2.92 -15.41
CA GLU A 20 5.53 4.10 -16.08
C GLU A 20 5.47 3.95 -17.61
N VAL A 21 5.90 2.81 -18.13
CA VAL A 21 5.99 2.55 -19.58
C VAL A 21 4.63 2.28 -20.21
N ASN A 22 3.75 1.54 -19.54
CA ASN A 22 2.53 1.01 -20.15
C ASN A 22 1.26 1.77 -19.77
N HIS A 23 1.28 2.55 -18.69
CA HIS A 23 0.08 3.16 -18.10
C HIS A 23 0.22 4.65 -17.81
N ARG A 24 1.44 5.23 -17.84
CA ARG A 24 1.59 6.69 -17.74
C ARG A 24 1.21 7.35 -19.06
N ALA A 25 0.18 8.19 -19.04
CA ALA A 25 -0.14 9.04 -20.17
C ALA A 25 0.96 10.11 -20.37
N GLY A 26 1.30 10.37 -21.62
CA GLY A 26 2.22 11.43 -22.04
C GLY A 26 1.66 12.23 -23.20
N VAL A 27 2.36 13.30 -23.60
CA VAL A 27 1.94 14.16 -24.72
C VAL A 27 1.78 13.37 -26.02
N PHE A 28 2.63 12.36 -26.24
CA PHE A 28 2.68 11.56 -27.47
C PHE A 28 2.24 10.10 -27.28
N PHE A 29 1.95 9.69 -26.04
CA PHE A 29 1.60 8.32 -25.71
C PHE A 29 0.30 8.29 -24.90
N LYS A 30 -0.70 7.61 -25.44
CA LYS A 30 -2.00 7.39 -24.78
C LYS A 30 -2.15 5.89 -24.54
N PRO A 31 -1.90 5.41 -23.32
CA PRO A 31 -2.01 3.99 -23.02
C PRO A 31 -3.48 3.52 -23.14
N PRO A 32 -3.73 2.25 -23.51
CA PRO A 32 -5.09 1.72 -23.61
C PRO A 32 -5.85 1.78 -22.28
N VAL A 33 -5.13 1.64 -21.16
CA VAL A 33 -5.65 1.77 -19.80
C VAL A 33 -4.71 2.73 -19.06
N PRO A 34 -4.98 4.04 -19.02
CA PRO A 34 -4.14 4.99 -18.31
C PRO A 34 -4.29 4.87 -16.80
N ALA A 35 -3.20 5.13 -16.07
CA ALA A 35 -3.32 5.59 -14.69
C ALA A 35 -4.08 6.93 -14.68
N THR A 36 -4.96 7.12 -13.69
CA THR A 36 -5.68 8.39 -13.50
C THR A 36 -4.70 9.49 -13.12
N SER A 37 -3.75 9.18 -12.24
CA SER A 37 -2.69 10.09 -11.79
C SER A 37 -1.39 9.32 -11.59
N TYR A 38 -0.26 9.95 -11.88
CA TYR A 38 1.08 9.37 -11.71
C TYR A 38 2.05 10.43 -11.19
N ASP A 39 2.77 10.11 -10.12
CA ASP A 39 3.79 10.96 -9.50
C ASP A 39 5.19 10.60 -10.01
N LEU A 40 5.84 11.54 -10.71
CA LEU A 40 7.16 11.30 -11.30
C LEU A 40 8.29 11.20 -10.27
N ASP A 41 8.12 11.78 -9.09
CA ASP A 41 9.18 11.80 -8.08
C ASP A 41 9.20 10.52 -7.23
N THR A 42 8.06 9.84 -7.11
CA THR A 42 7.89 8.68 -6.21
C THR A 42 7.44 7.40 -6.91
N ASP A 43 7.08 7.50 -8.19
CA ASP A 43 6.42 6.48 -9.00
C ASP A 43 5.08 6.00 -8.43
N CYS A 44 4.52 6.71 -7.44
CA CYS A 44 3.17 6.43 -6.94
C CYS A 44 2.15 6.75 -8.01
N TYR A 45 1.03 6.02 -8.02
CA TYR A 45 0.00 6.20 -9.02
C TYR A 45 -1.37 5.82 -8.48
N SER A 46 -2.40 6.36 -9.11
CA SER A 46 -3.79 6.02 -8.85
C SER A 46 -4.51 5.66 -10.15
N TRP A 47 -5.58 4.90 -10.02
CA TRP A 47 -6.47 4.60 -11.13
C TRP A 47 -7.91 4.46 -10.64
N ASP A 48 -8.84 4.85 -11.48
CA ASP A 48 -10.25 4.64 -11.22
C ASP A 48 -10.69 3.31 -11.82
N TRP A 49 -11.46 2.52 -11.07
CA TRP A 49 -12.07 1.29 -11.55
C TRP A 49 -13.54 1.22 -11.15
N GLY A 50 -14.42 1.50 -12.12
CA GLY A 50 -15.84 1.67 -11.83
C GLY A 50 -16.04 2.88 -10.92
N GLY A 51 -16.66 2.66 -9.75
CA GLY A 51 -16.86 3.70 -8.73
C GLY A 51 -15.73 3.83 -7.72
N LEU A 52 -14.63 3.08 -7.85
CA LEU A 52 -13.52 3.07 -6.90
C LEU A 52 -12.40 4.00 -7.35
N HIS A 53 -11.74 4.61 -6.37
CA HIS A 53 -10.42 5.22 -6.54
C HIS A 53 -9.36 4.35 -5.86
N LEU A 54 -8.40 3.85 -6.64
CA LEU A 54 -7.40 2.90 -6.19
C LEU A 54 -6.02 3.56 -6.23
N VAL A 55 -5.24 3.44 -5.17
CA VAL A 55 -3.99 4.19 -4.99
C VAL A 55 -2.85 3.27 -4.60
N GLN A 56 -1.74 3.27 -5.34
CA GLN A 56 -0.51 2.56 -5.01
C GLN A 56 0.54 3.54 -4.49
N THR A 57 0.95 3.38 -3.22
CA THR A 57 1.92 4.26 -2.54
C THR A 57 3.25 3.55 -2.21
N HIS A 58 3.42 2.34 -2.74
CA HIS A 58 4.61 1.49 -2.69
C HIS A 58 5.01 1.07 -1.28
N ARG A 59 5.99 1.71 -0.63
CA ARG A 59 6.49 1.27 0.67
C ARG A 59 5.52 1.64 1.79
N PHE A 60 5.29 2.93 1.93
CA PHE A 60 4.36 3.54 2.87
C PHE A 60 4.19 4.99 2.40
N ALA A 61 2.96 5.51 2.36
CA ALA A 61 2.75 6.88 1.92
C ALA A 61 3.40 7.87 2.89
N GLY A 62 4.40 8.59 2.41
CA GLY A 62 5.15 9.56 3.20
C GLY A 62 6.51 9.12 3.71
N ASP A 63 6.88 7.85 3.50
CA ASP A 63 8.18 7.33 3.88
C ASP A 63 9.34 8.06 3.16
N THR A 64 10.20 8.69 3.96
CA THR A 64 11.42 9.38 3.51
C THR A 64 12.70 8.61 3.83
N GLY A 65 12.57 7.41 4.40
CA GLY A 65 13.67 6.52 4.74
C GLY A 65 14.54 6.20 3.53
N HIS A 66 15.84 6.14 3.76
CA HIS A 66 16.86 5.92 2.72
C HIS A 66 16.87 6.98 1.58
N GLY A 67 16.41 8.21 1.87
CA GLY A 67 16.46 9.33 0.93
C GLY A 67 15.35 9.32 -0.12
N ALA A 68 14.26 8.58 0.13
CA ALA A 68 13.09 8.62 -0.72
C ALA A 68 12.35 9.95 -0.61
N VAL A 69 11.69 10.34 -1.71
CA VAL A 69 10.79 11.50 -1.74
C VAL A 69 9.44 11.09 -1.14
N SER A 70 8.88 11.95 -0.30
CA SER A 70 7.56 11.74 0.30
C SER A 70 6.47 11.87 -0.76
N SER A 71 5.62 10.84 -0.91
CA SER A 71 4.46 10.87 -1.80
C SER A 71 3.24 11.59 -1.22
N LEU A 72 3.31 12.06 0.03
CA LEU A 72 2.16 12.71 0.70
C LEU A 72 1.65 13.99 0.00
N PRO A 73 2.50 14.88 -0.53
CA PRO A 73 2.01 16.04 -1.28
C PRO A 73 1.19 15.62 -2.51
N TRP A 74 1.67 14.64 -3.26
CA TRP A 74 0.94 14.09 -4.40
C TRP A 74 -0.35 13.41 -3.96
N LEU A 75 -0.31 12.55 -2.94
CA LEU A 75 -1.49 11.83 -2.44
C LEU A 75 -2.61 12.79 -2.02
N LYS A 76 -2.27 13.90 -1.34
CA LYS A 76 -3.25 14.92 -0.96
C LYS A 76 -3.92 15.55 -2.19
N GLN A 77 -3.15 15.85 -3.22
CA GLN A 77 -3.67 16.42 -4.47
C GLN A 77 -4.52 15.41 -5.24
N ASP A 78 -4.06 14.17 -5.33
CA ASP A 78 -4.74 13.06 -5.99
C ASP A 78 -6.13 12.83 -5.38
N LEU A 79 -6.20 12.66 -4.05
CA LEU A 79 -7.46 12.49 -3.33
C LEU A 79 -8.39 13.71 -3.48
N ALA A 80 -7.86 14.93 -3.39
CA ALA A 80 -8.64 16.15 -3.56
C ALA A 80 -9.23 16.27 -4.99
N THR A 81 -8.51 15.76 -5.99
CA THR A 81 -8.91 15.85 -7.40
C THR A 81 -9.88 14.74 -7.78
N HIS A 82 -9.64 13.52 -7.26
CA HIS A 82 -10.28 12.30 -7.76
C HIS A 82 -11.21 11.62 -6.77
N ALA A 83 -11.17 11.97 -5.47
CA ALA A 83 -11.98 11.34 -4.43
C ALA A 83 -12.72 12.31 -3.51
N ALA A 84 -12.69 13.62 -3.78
CA ALA A 84 -13.41 14.63 -3.00
C ALA A 84 -14.95 14.50 -3.11
N ASP A 85 -15.45 13.73 -4.07
CA ASP A 85 -16.87 13.40 -4.23
C ASP A 85 -17.36 12.30 -3.27
N GLY A 86 -16.48 11.77 -2.43
CA GLY A 86 -16.81 10.75 -1.42
C GLY A 86 -16.81 9.32 -1.95
N ARG A 87 -16.35 9.09 -3.18
CA ARG A 87 -16.19 7.74 -3.71
C ARG A 87 -15.27 6.89 -2.83
N PRO A 88 -15.45 5.56 -2.78
CA PRO A 88 -14.60 4.70 -1.96
C PRO A 88 -13.15 4.67 -2.46
N VAL A 89 -12.22 4.78 -1.52
CA VAL A 89 -10.78 4.77 -1.77
C VAL A 89 -10.14 3.50 -1.19
N VAL A 90 -9.31 2.82 -1.96
CA VAL A 90 -8.46 1.72 -1.49
C VAL A 90 -7.00 2.08 -1.69
N LEU A 91 -6.19 1.92 -0.64
CA LEU A 91 -4.75 2.12 -0.71
C LEU A 91 -4.01 0.79 -0.71
N PHE A 92 -2.94 0.72 -1.48
CA PHE A 92 -1.98 -0.36 -1.49
C PHE A 92 -0.62 0.19 -1.07
N GLN A 93 0.01 -0.46 -0.10
CA GLN A 93 1.38 -0.17 0.33
C GLN A 93 2.06 -1.42 0.87
N HIS A 94 3.34 -1.38 1.16
CA HIS A 94 4.11 -2.55 1.57
C HIS A 94 4.01 -2.75 3.07
N TYR A 95 4.22 -1.69 3.84
CA TYR A 95 4.15 -1.70 5.29
C TYR A 95 2.75 -1.37 5.79
N GLY A 96 2.31 -2.04 6.84
CA GLY A 96 1.06 -1.74 7.52
C GLY A 96 1.30 -1.15 8.89
N TRP A 97 0.41 -1.48 9.82
CA TRP A 97 0.43 -1.09 11.24
C TRP A 97 0.62 -2.29 12.16
N ASP A 98 0.92 -3.45 11.60
CA ASP A 98 1.21 -4.66 12.35
C ASP A 98 2.54 -4.53 13.11
N ILE A 99 2.75 -5.39 14.10
CA ILE A 99 3.93 -5.36 14.98
C ILE A 99 5.23 -5.26 14.18
N PHE A 100 5.33 -6.04 13.09
CA PHE A 100 6.48 -6.02 12.21
C PHE A 100 6.72 -4.61 11.61
N SER A 101 5.68 -3.96 11.13
CA SER A 101 5.80 -2.65 10.48
C SER A 101 6.13 -1.51 11.45
N ILE A 102 5.86 -1.68 12.74
CA ILE A 102 6.07 -0.66 13.79
C ILE A 102 7.29 -0.94 14.67
N GLU A 103 8.05 -1.99 14.39
CA GLU A 103 9.19 -2.40 15.20
C GLU A 103 10.26 -1.30 15.29
N ARG A 104 10.96 -1.29 16.42
CA ARG A 104 11.97 -0.27 16.74
C ARG A 104 13.24 -0.94 17.20
N GLY A 105 14.37 -0.24 17.01
CA GLY A 105 15.66 -0.76 17.43
C GLY A 105 15.71 -0.98 18.95
N ASP A 106 16.09 -2.18 19.37
CA ASP A 106 16.46 -2.52 20.73
C ASP A 106 17.99 -2.59 20.82
N ALA A 107 18.60 -1.57 21.42
CA ALA A 107 20.05 -1.48 21.54
C ALA A 107 20.64 -2.58 22.45
N ALA A 108 19.87 -3.07 23.42
CA ALA A 108 20.31 -4.12 24.34
C ALA A 108 20.35 -5.48 23.64
N LYS A 109 19.35 -5.77 22.80
CA LYS A 109 19.26 -7.03 22.04
C LYS A 109 19.98 -6.98 20.69
N ARG A 110 20.30 -5.78 20.18
CA ARG A 110 20.82 -5.54 18.82
C ARG A 110 19.90 -6.10 17.74
N THR A 111 18.60 -5.97 17.97
CA THR A 111 17.52 -6.44 17.09
C THR A 111 16.49 -5.34 16.91
N PHE A 112 15.52 -5.57 16.03
CA PHE A 112 14.27 -4.81 16.00
C PHE A 112 13.17 -5.69 16.60
N ASP A 113 12.35 -5.10 17.48
CA ASP A 113 11.17 -5.75 18.05
C ASP A 113 10.15 -4.69 18.53
N ASP A 114 9.01 -5.15 19.07
CA ASP A 114 7.94 -4.30 19.60
C ASP A 114 8.22 -3.72 20.99
N GLY A 115 9.30 -4.14 21.65
CA GLY A 115 9.79 -3.59 22.91
C GLY A 115 10.89 -2.53 22.74
N GLY A 116 11.43 -2.39 21.52
CA GLY A 116 12.47 -1.43 21.20
C GLY A 116 12.04 0.03 21.44
N THR A 117 12.97 0.86 21.91
CA THR A 117 12.74 2.29 22.13
C THR A 117 13.55 3.17 21.17
N GLY A 118 14.36 2.56 20.30
CA GLY A 118 15.22 3.23 19.33
C GLY A 118 14.48 3.80 18.12
N ALA A 119 15.24 4.00 17.05
CA ALA A 119 14.70 4.46 15.77
C ALA A 119 13.70 3.44 15.20
N PRO A 120 12.62 3.89 14.55
CA PRO A 120 11.74 3.01 13.80
C PRO A 120 12.51 2.31 12.68
N HIS A 121 12.15 1.06 12.40
CA HIS A 121 12.79 0.30 11.32
C HIS A 121 12.30 0.74 9.94
N TRP A 122 10.99 0.93 9.78
CA TRP A 122 10.36 1.11 8.47
C TRP A 122 9.82 2.51 8.22
N TRP A 123 8.95 2.98 9.12
CA TRP A 123 8.35 4.32 9.07
C TRP A 123 8.13 4.83 10.50
N SER A 124 8.09 6.15 10.67
CA SER A 124 7.96 6.78 11.98
C SER A 124 6.51 7.07 12.37
N GLU A 125 6.25 7.21 13.66
CA GLU A 125 4.94 7.67 14.15
C GLU A 125 4.52 9.00 13.50
N ALA A 126 5.46 9.89 13.18
CA ALA A 126 5.17 11.13 12.48
C ALA A 126 4.67 10.88 11.04
N ASP A 127 5.26 9.92 10.32
CA ASP A 127 4.81 9.54 8.98
C ASP A 127 3.39 8.97 9.02
N ARG A 128 3.09 8.15 10.03
CA ARG A 128 1.75 7.61 10.28
C ARG A 128 0.73 8.72 10.51
N GLN A 129 1.01 9.65 11.40
CA GLN A 129 0.12 10.78 11.67
C GLN A 129 -0.07 11.66 10.44
N ALA A 130 0.99 11.87 9.65
CA ALA A 130 0.92 12.64 8.42
C ALA A 130 0.04 11.97 7.35
N LEU A 131 0.13 10.64 7.23
CA LEU A 131 -0.74 9.85 6.36
C LEU A 131 -2.20 9.89 6.84
N LEU A 132 -2.45 9.65 8.13
CA LEU A 132 -3.80 9.76 8.70
C LEU A 132 -4.41 11.14 8.46
N ALA A 133 -3.62 12.21 8.59
CA ALA A 133 -4.05 13.56 8.29
C ALA A 133 -4.37 13.77 6.80
N ALA A 134 -3.64 13.13 5.89
CA ALA A 134 -3.91 13.18 4.45
C ALA A 134 -5.18 12.43 4.06
N LEU A 135 -5.50 11.33 4.75
CA LEU A 135 -6.69 10.51 4.50
C LEU A 135 -7.96 11.05 5.17
N LYS A 136 -7.82 11.96 6.14
CA LYS A 136 -8.93 12.50 6.90
C LYS A 136 -9.97 13.16 5.98
N GLY A 137 -11.22 12.70 6.09
CA GLY A 137 -12.35 13.24 5.33
C GLY A 137 -12.66 12.49 4.03
N TYR A 138 -11.80 11.55 3.61
CA TYR A 138 -12.06 10.68 2.47
C TYR A 138 -12.66 9.34 2.92
N ASN A 139 -13.44 8.71 2.05
CA ASN A 139 -14.05 7.41 2.29
C ASN A 139 -13.04 6.28 2.02
N VAL A 140 -12.03 6.15 2.88
CA VAL A 140 -11.05 5.06 2.79
C VAL A 140 -11.69 3.77 3.29
N ILE A 141 -11.88 2.82 2.37
CA ILE A 141 -12.56 1.56 2.66
C ILE A 141 -11.63 0.39 2.92
N GLY A 142 -10.33 0.56 2.70
CA GLY A 142 -9.34 -0.45 3.03
C GLY A 142 -7.90 -0.03 2.69
N ILE A 143 -6.96 -0.48 3.51
CA ILE A 143 -5.53 -0.44 3.20
C ILE A 143 -5.00 -1.87 3.10
N PHE A 144 -4.55 -2.25 1.92
CA PHE A 144 -3.90 -3.52 1.68
C PHE A 144 -2.39 -3.37 1.85
N HIS A 145 -1.80 -4.25 2.65
CA HIS A 145 -0.36 -4.25 2.87
C HIS A 145 0.24 -5.66 2.97
N GLY A 146 1.56 -5.74 3.12
CA GLY A 146 2.30 -7.00 3.16
C GLY A 146 3.54 -6.91 4.02
N HIS A 147 4.68 -7.23 3.39
CA HIS A 147 6.03 -7.27 3.94
C HIS A 147 6.33 -8.42 4.90
N GLN A 148 5.54 -8.61 5.97
CA GLN A 148 5.64 -9.84 6.76
C GLN A 148 4.91 -10.97 6.03
N HIS A 149 5.64 -12.05 5.71
CA HIS A 149 5.19 -12.99 4.68
C HIS A 149 4.22 -14.06 5.19
N GLU A 150 4.36 -14.49 6.44
CA GLU A 150 3.75 -15.73 6.92
C GLU A 150 2.36 -15.53 7.51
N THR A 151 2.08 -14.39 8.13
CA THR A 151 0.91 -14.21 9.00
C THR A 151 -0.15 -13.38 8.30
N PRO A 152 -1.28 -13.98 7.87
CA PRO A 152 -2.40 -13.20 7.36
C PRO A 152 -3.09 -12.45 8.50
N MET A 153 -3.52 -11.22 8.25
CA MET A 153 -4.19 -10.37 9.24
C MET A 153 -5.30 -9.53 8.62
N ILE A 154 -6.44 -9.48 9.31
CA ILE A 154 -7.43 -8.41 9.15
C ILE A 154 -7.55 -7.71 10.50
N TYR A 155 -7.39 -6.39 10.52
CA TYR A 155 -7.42 -5.62 11.75
C TYR A 155 -7.81 -4.17 11.47
N SER A 156 -8.40 -3.52 12.49
CA SER A 156 -8.75 -2.11 12.41
C SER A 156 -7.86 -1.30 13.36
N ARG A 157 -7.33 -0.19 12.87
CA ARG A 157 -6.50 0.73 13.67
C ARG A 157 -6.63 2.15 13.12
N ASP A 158 -6.65 3.13 14.02
CA ASP A 158 -6.77 4.57 13.67
C ASP A 158 -7.99 4.90 12.79
N GLY A 159 -9.08 4.12 12.93
CA GLY A 159 -10.30 4.28 12.14
C GLY A 159 -10.25 3.71 10.72
N LEU A 160 -9.21 2.94 10.40
CA LEU A 160 -9.01 2.31 9.10
C LEU A 160 -9.05 0.79 9.21
N ASP A 161 -9.57 0.12 8.19
CA ASP A 161 -9.52 -1.33 8.05
C ASP A 161 -8.29 -1.71 7.21
N LEU A 162 -7.47 -2.62 7.75
CA LEU A 162 -6.21 -3.06 7.14
C LEU A 162 -6.24 -4.55 6.84
N PHE A 163 -5.73 -4.91 5.67
CA PHE A 163 -5.76 -6.26 5.13
C PHE A 163 -4.35 -6.69 4.72
N LYS A 164 -3.82 -7.71 5.38
CA LYS A 164 -2.52 -8.31 5.07
C LYS A 164 -2.72 -9.77 4.67
N PRO A 165 -2.75 -10.12 3.37
CA PRO A 165 -2.66 -11.51 2.97
C PRO A 165 -1.27 -12.07 3.27
N LYS A 166 -1.17 -13.40 3.33
CA LYS A 166 0.11 -14.11 3.26
C LYS A 166 0.80 -13.79 1.93
N ALA A 167 2.13 -13.86 1.87
CA ALA A 167 2.87 -13.55 0.65
C ALA A 167 2.49 -14.51 -0.51
N ALA A 168 2.40 -13.96 -1.72
CA ALA A 168 1.95 -14.71 -2.90
C ALA A 168 2.85 -15.89 -3.25
N PHE A 169 4.16 -15.80 -3.03
CA PHE A 169 5.09 -16.93 -3.26
C PHE A 169 4.87 -18.09 -2.27
N MET A 170 4.15 -17.84 -1.17
CA MET A 170 3.68 -18.86 -0.22
C MET A 170 2.24 -19.29 -0.48
N GLY A 171 1.66 -18.89 -1.61
CA GLY A 171 0.28 -19.19 -2.02
C GLY A 171 -0.76 -18.17 -1.54
N GLY A 172 -0.39 -17.15 -0.78
CA GLY A 172 -1.34 -16.21 -0.18
C GLY A 172 -1.96 -15.20 -1.14
N PHE A 173 -3.20 -14.80 -0.89
CA PHE A 173 -3.92 -13.78 -1.64
C PHE A 173 -5.05 -13.14 -0.81
N ALA A 174 -5.58 -12.02 -1.30
CA ALA A 174 -6.80 -11.40 -0.81
C ALA A 174 -7.82 -11.29 -1.95
N LEU A 175 -9.09 -11.51 -1.65
CA LEU A 175 -10.21 -11.19 -2.53
C LEU A 175 -11.05 -10.10 -1.87
N ALA A 176 -11.26 -9.00 -2.58
CA ALA A 176 -12.11 -7.90 -2.15
C ALA A 176 -13.31 -7.78 -3.08
N ARG A 177 -14.50 -7.73 -2.51
CA ARG A 177 -15.75 -7.41 -3.21
C ARG A 177 -16.27 -6.09 -2.65
N VAL A 178 -16.44 -5.12 -3.52
CA VAL A 178 -17.05 -3.82 -3.16
C VAL A 178 -18.35 -3.66 -3.93
N THR A 179 -19.43 -3.35 -3.22
CA THR A 179 -20.73 -2.93 -3.78
C THR A 179 -20.99 -1.47 -3.42
N SER A 180 -22.17 -0.94 -3.77
CA SER A 180 -22.57 0.43 -3.42
C SER A 180 -22.68 0.68 -1.91
N ASP A 181 -22.80 -0.38 -1.11
CA ASP A 181 -23.24 -0.36 0.29
C ASP A 181 -22.53 -1.43 1.13
N ARG A 182 -21.48 -2.07 0.61
CA ARG A 182 -20.75 -3.10 1.34
C ARG A 182 -19.35 -3.30 0.81
N VAL A 183 -18.44 -3.66 1.73
CA VAL A 183 -17.09 -4.13 1.45
C VAL A 183 -16.92 -5.48 2.14
N ASP A 184 -16.66 -6.51 1.35
CA ASP A 184 -16.32 -7.85 1.82
C ASP A 184 -14.87 -8.14 1.44
N VAL A 185 -14.06 -8.61 2.39
CA VAL A 185 -12.68 -9.03 2.13
C VAL A 185 -12.45 -10.41 2.74
N VAL A 186 -11.89 -11.32 1.95
CA VAL A 186 -11.38 -12.60 2.45
C VAL A 186 -9.90 -12.73 2.16
N LEU A 187 -9.16 -13.29 3.11
CA LEU A 187 -7.79 -13.72 2.91
C LEU A 187 -7.80 -15.23 2.67
N GLY A 188 -6.97 -15.69 1.75
CA GLY A 188 -6.84 -17.11 1.47
C GLY A 188 -5.43 -17.47 1.05
N GLU A 189 -5.20 -18.77 0.94
CA GLU A 189 -3.98 -19.34 0.42
C GLU A 189 -4.29 -20.54 -0.48
N ALA A 190 -3.50 -20.66 -1.54
CA ALA A 190 -3.44 -21.89 -2.32
C ALA A 190 -2.86 -22.99 -1.44
N ILE A 191 -3.56 -24.11 -1.35
CA ILE A 191 -3.15 -25.32 -0.64
C ILE A 191 -3.08 -26.47 -1.64
N GLY A 192 -2.19 -27.44 -1.40
CA GLY A 192 -2.06 -28.59 -2.29
C GLY A 192 -1.48 -28.26 -3.67
N ASP A 193 -1.58 -29.22 -4.59
CA ASP A 193 -0.93 -29.20 -5.91
C ASP A 193 -1.93 -29.09 -7.07
N HIS A 194 -3.24 -28.99 -6.79
CA HIS A 194 -4.31 -29.05 -7.81
C HIS A 194 -5.24 -27.83 -7.80
N GLY A 195 -4.79 -26.73 -7.19
CA GLY A 195 -5.54 -25.47 -7.15
C GLY A 195 -6.56 -25.39 -6.02
N GLU A 196 -6.39 -26.20 -4.99
CA GLU A 196 -7.20 -26.10 -3.77
C GLU A 196 -6.92 -24.78 -3.04
N VAL A 197 -7.95 -24.26 -2.37
CA VAL A 197 -7.91 -22.96 -1.71
C VAL A 197 -8.44 -23.10 -0.29
N ALA A 198 -7.70 -22.55 0.67
CA ALA A 198 -8.16 -22.35 2.04
C ALA A 198 -8.38 -20.85 2.28
N PHE A 199 -9.57 -20.47 2.75
CA PHE A 199 -9.83 -19.13 3.26
C PHE A 199 -9.53 -19.09 4.76
N THR A 200 -8.73 -18.12 5.20
CA THR A 200 -8.21 -18.05 6.57
C THR A 200 -8.85 -16.94 7.39
N ASN A 201 -9.30 -15.87 6.74
CA ASN A 201 -9.90 -14.71 7.39
C ASN A 201 -11.02 -14.15 6.52
N ALA A 202 -12.03 -13.57 7.15
CA ALA A 202 -13.12 -12.89 6.48
C ALA A 202 -13.48 -11.59 7.21
N PHE A 203 -13.93 -10.61 6.44
CA PHE A 203 -14.37 -9.30 6.88
C PHE A 203 -15.54 -8.84 6.03
N SER A 204 -16.50 -8.17 6.67
CA SER A 204 -17.62 -7.53 5.99
C SER A 204 -17.98 -6.26 6.75
N ARG A 205 -18.19 -5.17 6.01
CA ARG A 205 -18.67 -3.89 6.53
C ARG A 205 -19.68 -3.29 5.57
N ALA A 206 -20.79 -2.80 6.11
CA ALA A 206 -21.77 -1.99 5.38
C ALA A 206 -21.26 -0.55 5.17
#